data_AF-A0A1I6IAG6-F1
#
_entry.id   AF-A0A1I6IAG6-F1
#
_cell.length_a   1.000
_cell.length_b   1.000
_cell.length_c   1.000
_cell.angle_alpha   90.00
_cell.angle_beta   90.00
_cell.angle_gamma   90.00
#
_symmetry.space_group_name_H-M   'P 1'
#
loop_
_entity.id
_entity.type
_entity.pdbx_description
1 polymer ?
#
loop_
_entity_poly.entity_id
_entity_poly.type
_entity_poly.pdbx_seq_one_letter_code
_entity_poly.pdbx_strand_id
1 'polypeptide(L)'
;MDDIQALASAISSETLSRSWPYFLSIGLLTLVSGAVGAFLSSYFGRRGEHKAIAADFNLIKQQLKDTTEITESIRGKLDHTLNRRHAIETLRREKLECYVAKAIEASENLSREMNEKLFNSKVDYDKSAFSTATMLQKLYFPEFDQVHAQFQIAHAEFQKWLVEGMKYLVDQRSQGVPLPIPNAAHLDRYSEYYQEVLRALTALEEAARDLGRQLIQDDPAPFT
;
A
#
# COMPACT_ATOMS: atom_id res chain seq x y z
N MET A 1 -48.62 -69.29 77.08
CA MET A 1 -48.30 -68.40 75.94
C MET A 1 -48.41 -66.92 76.34
N ASP A 2 -49.21 -66.59 77.35
CA ASP A 2 -49.42 -65.21 77.82
C ASP A 2 -48.22 -64.60 78.56
N ASP A 3 -47.41 -65.39 79.29
CA ASP A 3 -46.24 -64.86 80.01
C ASP A 3 -45.11 -64.36 79.08
N ILE A 4 -44.98 -64.93 77.88
CA ILE A 4 -43.98 -64.48 76.89
C ILE A 4 -44.44 -63.16 76.24
N GLN A 5 -45.75 -62.97 76.03
CA GLN A 5 -46.31 -61.71 75.54
C GLN A 5 -46.23 -60.60 76.60
N ALA A 6 -46.47 -60.93 77.88
CA ALA A 6 -46.32 -59.98 78.98
C ALA A 6 -44.86 -59.54 79.14
N LEU A 7 -43.90 -60.47 79.14
CA LEU A 7 -42.48 -60.14 79.22
C LEU A 7 -41.99 -59.34 78.00
N ALA A 8 -42.47 -59.68 76.80
CA ALA A 8 -42.16 -58.94 75.56
C ALA A 8 -42.72 -57.51 75.61
N SER A 9 -43.95 -57.32 76.13
CA SER A 9 -44.57 -56.00 76.28
C SER A 9 -43.90 -55.14 77.34
N ALA A 10 -43.46 -55.73 78.46
CA ALA A 10 -42.75 -55.02 79.53
C ALA A 10 -41.35 -54.59 79.07
N ILE A 11 -40.61 -55.49 78.41
CA ILE A 11 -39.30 -55.18 77.81
C ILE A 11 -39.46 -54.16 76.70
N SER A 12 -40.50 -54.24 75.84
CA SER A 12 -40.71 -53.23 74.80
C SER A 12 -41.09 -51.87 75.37
N SER A 13 -41.94 -51.80 76.39
CA SER A 13 -42.40 -50.54 76.98
C SER A 13 -41.30 -49.83 77.79
N GLU A 14 -40.48 -50.59 78.51
CA GLU A 14 -39.40 -50.03 79.34
C GLU A 14 -38.20 -49.62 78.46
N THR A 15 -37.94 -50.36 77.39
CA THR A 15 -36.93 -50.00 76.38
C THR A 15 -37.36 -48.76 75.59
N LEU A 16 -38.63 -48.64 75.16
CA LEU A 16 -39.11 -47.45 74.45
C LEU A 16 -39.10 -46.18 75.32
N SER A 17 -39.53 -46.29 76.58
CA SER A 17 -39.55 -45.16 77.53
C SER A 17 -38.14 -44.65 77.85
N ARG A 18 -37.18 -45.55 78.05
CA ARG A 18 -35.80 -45.20 78.41
C ARG A 18 -34.93 -44.77 77.22
N SER A 19 -35.25 -45.23 76.01
CA SER A 19 -34.51 -44.93 74.78
C SER A 19 -35.03 -43.72 74.00
N TRP A 20 -36.19 -43.15 74.34
CA TRP A 20 -36.71 -41.92 73.72
C TRP A 20 -35.68 -40.76 73.61
N PRO A 21 -34.92 -40.40 74.68
CA PRO A 21 -33.88 -39.35 74.57
C PRO A 21 -32.74 -39.71 73.60
N TYR A 22 -32.49 -41.00 73.34
CA TYR A 22 -31.51 -41.45 72.35
C TYR A 22 -31.99 -41.25 70.91
N PHE A 23 -33.28 -41.51 70.61
CA PHE A 23 -33.85 -41.23 69.29
C PHE A 23 -33.94 -39.73 69.00
N LEU A 24 -34.25 -38.92 70.02
CA LEU A 24 -34.31 -37.47 69.90
C LEU A 24 -32.92 -36.88 69.61
N SER A 25 -31.87 -37.36 70.28
CA SER A 25 -30.50 -36.91 70.01
C SER A 25 -29.99 -37.35 68.63
N ILE A 26 -30.32 -38.57 68.17
CA ILE A 26 -30.05 -38.98 66.79
C ILE A 26 -30.76 -38.08 65.80
N GLY A 27 -32.07 -37.84 65.98
CA GLY A 27 -32.86 -36.99 65.09
C GLY A 27 -32.32 -35.56 65.00
N LEU A 28 -31.91 -34.99 66.13
CA LEU A 28 -31.27 -33.67 66.18
C LEU A 28 -29.91 -33.68 65.47
N LEU A 29 -29.13 -34.74 65.65
CA LEU A 29 -27.84 -34.93 64.97
C LEU A 29 -28.03 -35.01 63.44
N THR A 30 -28.99 -35.79 62.94
CA THR A 30 -29.28 -35.86 61.49
C THR A 30 -29.77 -34.54 60.94
N LEU A 31 -30.59 -33.78 61.69
CA LEU A 31 -31.06 -32.47 61.27
C LEU A 31 -29.91 -31.47 61.15
N VAL A 32 -29.00 -31.45 62.13
CA VAL A 32 -27.79 -30.61 62.11
C VAL A 32 -26.86 -31.04 60.97
N SER A 33 -26.60 -32.33 60.80
CA SER A 33 -25.77 -32.84 59.69
C SER A 33 -26.37 -32.51 58.33
N GLY A 34 -27.69 -32.61 58.16
CA GLY A 34 -28.40 -32.23 56.93
C GLY A 34 -28.32 -30.74 56.64
N ALA A 35 -28.51 -29.89 57.66
CA ALA A 35 -28.39 -28.43 57.52
C ALA A 35 -26.96 -28.01 57.15
N VAL A 36 -25.95 -28.60 57.78
CA VAL A 36 -24.53 -28.37 57.47
C VAL A 36 -24.21 -28.84 56.05
N GLY A 37 -24.69 -30.02 55.64
CA GLY A 37 -24.51 -30.55 54.29
C GLY A 37 -25.13 -29.64 53.21
N ALA A 38 -26.36 -29.17 53.43
CA ALA A 38 -27.04 -28.24 52.53
C ALA A 38 -26.33 -26.88 52.45
N PHE A 39 -25.87 -26.34 53.59
CA PHE A 39 -25.12 -25.09 53.63
C PHE A 39 -23.79 -25.22 52.89
N LEU A 40 -23.00 -26.26 53.15
CA LEU A 40 -21.74 -26.53 52.45
C LEU A 40 -21.98 -26.72 50.95
N SER A 41 -22.97 -27.53 50.56
CA SER A 41 -23.30 -27.74 49.15
C SER A 41 -23.68 -26.43 48.45
N SER A 42 -24.52 -25.59 49.06
CA SER A 42 -24.90 -24.31 48.48
C SER A 42 -23.73 -23.32 48.40
N TYR A 43 -22.86 -23.31 49.42
CA TYR A 43 -21.70 -22.43 49.47
C TYR A 43 -20.65 -22.83 48.42
N PHE A 44 -20.33 -24.13 48.32
CA PHE A 44 -19.42 -24.63 47.29
C PHE A 44 -20.00 -24.48 45.88
N GLY A 45 -21.31 -24.69 45.70
CA GLY A 45 -22.02 -24.45 44.44
C GLY A 45 -21.88 -23.00 43.98
N ARG A 46 -22.27 -22.03 44.83
CA ARG A 46 -22.13 -20.60 44.52
C ARG A 46 -20.70 -20.17 44.29
N ARG A 47 -19.74 -20.70 45.07
CA ARG A 47 -18.32 -20.40 44.87
C ARG A 47 -17.79 -20.97 43.56
N GLY A 48 -18.28 -22.14 43.14
CA GLY A 48 -18.01 -22.75 41.84
C GLY A 48 -18.56 -21.90 40.70
N GLU A 49 -19.83 -21.50 40.78
CA GLU A 49 -20.49 -20.61 39.81
C GLU A 49 -19.76 -19.27 39.67
N HIS A 50 -19.44 -18.61 40.79
CA HIS A 50 -18.69 -17.35 40.76
C HIS A 50 -17.30 -17.51 40.12
N LYS A 51 -16.61 -18.63 40.36
CA LYS A 51 -15.33 -18.92 39.73
C LYS A 51 -15.48 -19.17 38.23
N ALA A 52 -16.52 -19.90 37.82
CA ALA A 52 -16.82 -20.15 36.41
C ALA A 52 -17.13 -18.84 35.67
N ILE A 53 -18.02 -18.00 36.24
CA ILE A 53 -18.35 -16.68 35.70
C ILE A 53 -17.11 -15.79 35.59
N ALA A 54 -16.24 -15.78 36.61
CA ALA A 54 -15.00 -15.02 36.57
C ALA A 54 -14.03 -15.53 35.49
N ALA A 55 -13.97 -16.86 35.28
CA ALA A 55 -13.17 -17.45 34.22
C ALA A 55 -13.71 -17.08 32.83
N ASP A 56 -15.02 -17.18 32.62
CA ASP A 56 -15.69 -16.80 31.36
C ASP A 56 -15.50 -15.31 31.05
N PHE A 57 -15.62 -14.44 32.07
CA PHE A 57 -15.40 -13.01 31.90
C PHE A 57 -13.94 -12.68 31.52
N ASN A 58 -12.97 -13.37 32.12
CA ASN A 58 -11.56 -13.22 31.75
C ASN A 58 -11.31 -13.69 30.30
N LEU A 59 -11.96 -14.78 29.88
CA LEU A 59 -11.86 -15.28 28.51
C LEU A 59 -12.45 -14.28 27.50
N ILE A 60 -13.63 -13.71 27.79
CA ILE A 60 -14.24 -12.67 26.95
C ILE A 60 -13.33 -11.44 26.86
N LYS A 61 -12.76 -11.01 27.99
CA LYS A 61 -11.83 -9.87 28.01
C LYS A 61 -10.57 -10.14 27.18
N GLN A 62 -10.04 -11.36 27.24
CA GLN A 62 -8.90 -11.77 26.42
C GLN A 62 -9.26 -11.77 24.94
N GLN A 63 -10.40 -12.35 24.55
CA GLN A 63 -10.88 -12.33 23.17
C GLN A 63 -11.08 -10.91 22.62
N LEU A 64 -11.64 -9.99 23.43
CA LEU A 64 -11.78 -8.59 23.04
C LEU A 64 -10.42 -7.91 22.82
N LYS A 65 -9.46 -8.18 23.70
CA LYS A 65 -8.09 -7.67 23.56
C LYS A 65 -7.44 -8.20 22.28
N ASP A 66 -7.49 -9.51 22.07
CA ASP A 66 -6.91 -10.16 20.90
C ASP A 66 -7.57 -9.64 19.60
N THR A 67 -8.90 -9.48 19.59
CA THR A 67 -9.63 -8.91 18.45
C THR A 67 -9.24 -7.46 18.19
N THR A 68 -9.06 -6.65 19.23
CA THR A 68 -8.62 -5.25 19.10
C THR A 68 -7.21 -5.19 18.55
N GLU A 69 -6.30 -6.01 19.08
CA GLU A 69 -4.90 -6.07 18.63
C GLU A 69 -4.80 -6.51 17.16
N ILE A 70 -5.58 -7.52 16.77
CA ILE A 70 -5.67 -7.96 15.37
C ILE A 70 -6.24 -6.83 14.49
N THR A 71 -7.30 -6.16 14.93
CA THR A 71 -7.95 -5.07 14.17
C THR A 71 -6.99 -3.90 13.97
N GLU A 72 -6.30 -3.46 15.01
CA GLU A 72 -5.31 -2.38 14.91
C GLU A 72 -4.11 -2.80 14.05
N SER A 73 -3.67 -4.05 14.13
CA SER A 73 -2.63 -4.58 13.24
C SER A 73 -3.06 -4.59 11.78
N ILE A 74 -4.29 -5.01 11.49
CA ILE A 74 -4.87 -5.00 10.13
C ILE A 74 -4.99 -3.56 9.63
N ARG A 75 -5.52 -2.66 10.46
CA ARG A 75 -5.65 -1.24 10.14
C ARG A 75 -4.29 -0.61 9.81
N GLY A 76 -3.28 -0.83 10.67
CA GLY A 76 -1.93 -0.33 10.42
C GLY A 76 -1.34 -0.86 9.11
N LYS A 77 -1.52 -2.15 8.81
CA LYS A 77 -1.08 -2.74 7.53
C LYS A 77 -1.80 -2.15 6.33
N LEU A 78 -3.11 -1.92 6.44
CA LEU A 78 -3.92 -1.33 5.38
C LEU A 78 -3.48 0.12 5.13
N ASP A 79 -3.37 0.93 6.18
CA ASP A 79 -2.93 2.32 6.10
C ASP A 79 -1.54 2.43 5.48
N HIS A 80 -0.59 1.58 5.87
CA HIS A 80 0.73 1.55 5.25
C HIS A 80 0.70 1.17 3.77
N THR A 81 -0.16 0.22 3.38
CA THR A 81 -0.27 -0.23 1.99
C THR A 81 -0.91 0.85 1.12
N LEU A 82 -1.97 1.51 1.61
CA LEU A 82 -2.63 2.63 0.94
C LEU A 82 -1.69 3.82 0.80
N ASN A 83 -1.02 4.22 1.89
CA ASN A 83 -0.06 5.33 1.86
C ASN A 83 1.10 5.06 0.90
N ARG A 84 1.61 3.82 0.88
CA ARG A 84 2.66 3.44 -0.07
C ARG A 84 2.16 3.50 -1.51
N ARG A 85 0.95 3.02 -1.78
CA ARG A 85 0.34 3.08 -3.11
C ARG A 85 0.17 4.52 -3.59
N HIS A 86 -0.45 5.38 -2.76
CA HIS A 86 -0.60 6.80 -3.06
C HIS A 86 0.75 7.49 -3.27
N ALA A 87 1.77 7.18 -2.45
CA ALA A 87 3.10 7.75 -2.64
C ALA A 87 3.74 7.35 -3.98
N ILE A 88 3.57 6.10 -4.42
CA ILE A 88 4.05 5.63 -5.72
C ILE A 88 3.30 6.32 -6.86
N GLU A 89 1.96 6.43 -6.77
CA GLU A 89 1.13 7.06 -7.79
C GLU A 89 1.45 8.55 -7.94
N THR A 90 1.56 9.29 -6.83
CA THR A 90 1.98 10.70 -6.83
C THR A 90 3.37 10.87 -7.44
N LEU A 91 4.35 10.06 -7.01
CA LEU A 91 5.69 10.11 -7.57
C LEU A 91 5.67 9.84 -9.08
N ARG A 92 4.88 8.86 -9.53
CA ARG A 92 4.77 8.53 -10.95
C ARG A 92 4.16 9.68 -11.76
N ARG A 93 3.15 10.39 -11.23
CA ARG A 93 2.57 11.60 -11.85
C ARG A 93 3.62 12.71 -11.97
N GLU A 94 4.32 13.03 -10.88
CA GLU A 94 5.39 14.06 -10.89
C GLU A 94 6.50 13.75 -11.89
N LYS A 95 6.93 12.48 -11.97
CA LYS A 95 7.96 12.06 -12.93
C LYS A 95 7.47 12.09 -14.37
N LEU A 96 6.17 11.88 -14.60
CA LEU A 96 5.57 11.91 -15.92
C LEU A 96 5.57 13.35 -16.46
N GLU A 97 5.16 14.31 -15.63
CA GLU A 97 5.22 15.73 -15.96
C GLU A 97 6.65 16.18 -16.25
N CYS A 98 7.60 15.79 -15.41
CA CYS A 98 9.02 16.10 -15.60
C CYS A 98 9.57 15.49 -16.90
N TYR A 99 9.20 14.25 -17.20
CA TYR A 99 9.61 13.56 -18.42
C TYR A 99 9.11 14.27 -19.68
N VAL A 100 7.82 14.61 -19.74
CA VAL A 100 7.22 15.31 -20.88
C VAL A 100 7.86 16.69 -21.05
N ALA A 101 8.02 17.45 -19.96
CA ALA A 101 8.68 18.75 -20.00
C ALA A 101 10.11 18.66 -20.58
N LYS A 102 10.88 17.65 -20.15
CA LYS A 102 12.25 17.43 -20.66
C LYS A 102 12.29 16.93 -22.10
N ALA A 103 11.29 16.17 -22.56
CA ALA A 103 11.19 15.76 -23.96
C ALA A 103 10.87 16.96 -24.88
N ILE A 104 9.95 17.84 -24.46
CA ILE A 104 9.65 19.09 -25.16
C ILE A 104 10.89 19.98 -25.20
N GLU A 105 11.55 20.21 -24.06
CA GLU A 105 12.77 21.01 -23.98
C GLU A 105 13.88 20.45 -24.88
N ALA A 106 14.06 19.13 -24.93
CA ALA A 106 15.02 18.50 -25.84
C ALA A 106 14.71 18.81 -27.31
N SER A 107 13.44 18.80 -27.72
CA SER A 107 13.03 19.14 -29.08
C SER A 107 13.29 20.62 -29.44
N GLU A 108 13.05 21.54 -28.50
CA GLU A 108 13.33 22.97 -28.69
C GLU A 108 14.84 23.25 -28.76
N ASN A 109 15.61 22.51 -27.96
CA ASN A 109 17.05 22.65 -27.91
C ASN A 109 17.72 22.27 -29.23
N LEU A 110 17.13 21.39 -30.04
CA LEU A 110 17.64 21.09 -31.39
C LEU A 110 17.64 22.34 -32.30
N SER A 111 16.58 23.14 -32.28
CA SER A 111 16.51 24.39 -33.05
C SER A 111 17.48 25.45 -32.49
N ARG A 112 17.64 25.52 -31.16
CA ARG A 112 18.61 26.43 -30.51
C ARG A 112 20.04 26.04 -30.84
N GLU A 113 20.36 24.74 -30.76
CA GLU A 113 21.66 24.16 -31.10
C GLU A 113 22.00 24.37 -32.57
N MET A 114 21.02 24.19 -33.47
CA MET A 114 21.18 24.53 -34.89
C MET A 114 21.53 26.01 -35.08
N ASN A 115 20.80 26.92 -34.42
CA ASN A 115 21.04 28.36 -34.51
C ASN A 115 22.43 28.76 -33.97
N GLU A 116 22.87 28.14 -32.88
CA GLU A 116 24.20 28.32 -32.32
C GLU A 116 25.27 27.85 -33.33
N LYS A 117 25.16 26.61 -33.81
CA LYS A 117 26.22 25.97 -34.60
C LYS A 117 26.31 26.47 -36.05
N LEU A 118 25.18 26.79 -36.68
CA LEU A 118 25.14 27.23 -38.08
C LEU A 118 25.22 28.75 -38.25
N PHE A 119 24.69 29.52 -37.29
CA PHE A 119 24.59 30.98 -37.41
C PHE A 119 25.37 31.74 -36.33
N ASN A 120 26.14 31.04 -35.49
CA ASN A 120 26.88 31.62 -34.36
C ASN A 120 26.00 32.41 -33.38
N SER A 121 24.73 32.03 -33.25
CA SER A 121 23.82 32.64 -32.28
C SER A 121 24.19 32.22 -30.85
N LYS A 122 24.27 33.17 -29.92
CA LYS A 122 24.54 32.86 -28.50
C LYS A 122 23.23 32.68 -27.76
N VAL A 123 22.60 31.53 -27.92
CA VAL A 123 21.39 31.16 -27.17
C VAL A 123 21.79 30.10 -26.16
N ASP A 124 21.54 30.36 -24.88
CA ASP A 124 21.75 29.36 -23.83
C ASP A 124 20.60 28.32 -23.86
N TYR A 125 20.95 27.05 -23.70
CA TYR A 125 20.00 25.95 -23.62
C TYR A 125 20.53 24.77 -22.80
N ASP A 126 19.62 23.94 -22.28
CA ASP A 126 19.95 22.77 -21.48
C ASP A 126 20.40 21.58 -22.34
N LYS A 127 21.71 21.39 -22.45
CA LYS A 127 22.31 20.24 -23.16
C LYS A 127 21.97 18.88 -22.53
N SER A 128 21.49 18.85 -21.30
CA SER A 128 21.15 17.64 -20.56
C SER A 128 19.68 17.21 -20.68
N ALA A 129 18.84 18.00 -21.36
CA ALA A 129 17.40 17.73 -21.46
C ALA A 129 17.11 16.34 -22.04
N PHE A 130 17.74 15.99 -23.15
CA PHE A 130 17.56 14.69 -23.82
C PHE A 130 18.03 13.50 -22.96
N SER A 131 19.20 13.62 -22.31
CA SER A 131 19.71 12.56 -21.43
C SER A 131 18.84 12.39 -20.18
N THR A 132 18.32 13.50 -19.64
CA THR A 132 17.42 13.47 -18.48
C THR A 132 16.09 12.81 -18.85
N ALA A 133 15.52 13.15 -20.01
CA ALA A 133 14.31 12.49 -20.52
C ALA A 133 14.53 10.98 -20.71
N THR A 134 15.67 10.57 -21.29
CA THR A 134 16.02 9.16 -21.47
C THR A 134 16.15 8.42 -20.13
N MET A 135 16.81 9.05 -19.15
CA MET A 135 16.94 8.48 -17.81
C MET A 135 15.57 8.32 -17.12
N LEU A 136 14.71 9.34 -17.18
CA LEU A 136 13.37 9.30 -16.60
C LEU A 136 12.52 8.19 -17.23
N GLN A 137 12.60 8.05 -18.56
CA GLN A 137 11.93 6.97 -19.28
C GLN A 137 12.37 5.60 -18.76
N LYS A 138 13.68 5.34 -18.70
CA LYS A 138 14.20 4.03 -18.27
C LYS A 138 13.90 3.68 -16.83
N LEU A 139 13.87 4.67 -15.94
CA LEU A 139 13.64 4.43 -14.50
C LEU A 139 12.16 4.33 -14.14
N TYR A 140 11.29 5.14 -14.77
CA TYR A 140 9.91 5.32 -14.32
C TYR A 140 8.86 4.90 -15.36
N PHE A 141 9.20 4.86 -16.66
CA PHE A 141 8.24 4.65 -17.75
C PHE A 141 8.74 3.64 -18.79
N PRO A 142 9.01 2.38 -18.41
CA PRO A 142 9.42 1.35 -19.36
C PRO A 142 8.38 1.11 -20.46
N GLU A 143 7.09 1.35 -20.19
CA GLU A 143 6.01 1.28 -21.17
C GLU A 143 6.18 2.25 -22.36
N PHE A 144 6.98 3.31 -22.20
CA PHE A 144 7.27 4.26 -23.27
C PHE A 144 8.48 3.87 -24.12
N ASP A 145 9.09 2.70 -23.92
CA ASP A 145 10.28 2.27 -24.64
C ASP A 145 10.15 2.43 -26.17
N GLN A 146 9.01 2.03 -26.74
CA GLN A 146 8.80 2.10 -28.19
C GLN A 146 8.65 3.54 -28.70
N VAL A 147 7.80 4.35 -28.07
CA VAL A 147 7.56 5.75 -28.49
C VAL A 147 8.79 6.62 -28.24
N HIS A 148 9.50 6.38 -27.14
CA HIS A 148 10.75 7.06 -26.84
C HIS A 148 11.85 6.67 -27.83
N ALA A 149 11.96 5.39 -28.23
CA ALA A 149 12.92 4.98 -29.26
C ALA A 149 12.70 5.70 -30.60
N GLN A 150 11.45 5.93 -31.00
CA GLN A 150 11.13 6.73 -32.20
C GLN A 150 11.62 8.17 -32.05
N PHE A 151 11.40 8.79 -30.89
CA PHE A 151 11.93 10.11 -30.59
C PHE A 151 13.46 10.14 -30.60
N GLN A 152 14.14 9.14 -30.05
CA GLN A 152 15.60 9.01 -30.09
C GLN A 152 16.13 8.91 -31.52
N ILE A 153 15.48 8.11 -32.38
CA ILE A 153 15.86 7.99 -33.79
C ILE A 153 15.71 9.34 -34.50
N ALA A 154 14.56 10.01 -34.35
CA ALA A 154 14.32 11.31 -34.97
C ALA A 154 15.33 12.37 -34.49
N HIS A 155 15.63 12.40 -33.18
CA HIS A 155 16.63 13.27 -32.60
C HIS A 155 18.04 12.99 -33.16
N ALA A 156 18.43 11.72 -33.28
CA ALA A 156 19.72 11.32 -33.82
C ALA A 156 19.86 11.69 -35.32
N GLU A 157 18.82 11.50 -36.11
CA GLU A 157 18.80 11.89 -37.52
C GLU A 157 18.90 13.41 -37.69
N PHE A 158 18.22 14.20 -36.84
CA PHE A 158 18.38 15.65 -36.83
C PHE A 158 19.82 16.06 -36.47
N GLN A 159 20.41 15.45 -35.44
CA GLN A 159 21.79 15.73 -35.07
C GLN A 159 22.79 15.37 -36.17
N LYS A 160 22.56 14.24 -36.87
CA LYS A 160 23.36 13.85 -38.03
C LYS A 160 23.28 14.88 -39.15
N TRP A 161 22.08 15.35 -39.49
CA TRP A 161 21.88 16.45 -40.44
C TRP A 161 22.66 17.70 -40.01
N LEU A 162 22.56 18.09 -38.74
CA LEU A 162 23.28 19.25 -38.22
C LEU A 162 24.80 19.12 -38.36
N VAL A 163 25.36 17.93 -38.08
CA VAL A 163 26.78 17.64 -38.24
C VAL A 163 27.22 17.73 -39.71
N GLU A 164 26.39 17.28 -40.65
CA GLU A 164 26.65 17.44 -42.09
C GLU A 164 26.72 18.92 -42.49
N GLY A 165 25.81 19.75 -41.97
CA GLY A 165 25.83 21.21 -42.16
C GLY A 165 27.10 21.85 -41.60
N MET A 166 27.53 21.45 -40.40
CA MET A 166 28.78 21.92 -39.80
C MET A 166 30.02 21.55 -40.62
N LYS A 167 30.07 20.32 -41.15
CA LYS A 167 31.19 19.88 -42.01
C LYS A 167 31.32 20.78 -43.23
N TYR A 168 30.20 21.08 -43.90
CA TYR A 168 30.18 22.00 -45.03
C TYR A 168 30.73 23.40 -44.67
N LEU A 169 30.35 23.94 -43.50
CA LEU A 169 30.86 25.25 -43.05
C LEU A 169 32.38 25.22 -42.76
N VAL A 170 32.88 24.12 -42.18
CA VAL A 170 34.32 23.93 -41.92
C VAL A 170 35.10 23.84 -43.23
N ASP A 171 34.58 23.10 -44.21
CA ASP A 171 35.21 22.95 -45.53
C ASP A 171 35.30 24.30 -46.25
N GLN A 172 34.22 25.09 -46.26
CA GLN A 172 34.21 26.44 -46.83
C GLN A 172 35.20 27.38 -46.12
N ARG A 173 35.29 27.30 -44.79
CA ARG A 173 36.27 28.09 -44.01
C ARG A 173 37.70 27.69 -44.36
N SER A 174 37.97 26.41 -44.59
CA SER A 174 39.29 25.92 -45.00
C SER A 174 39.72 26.45 -46.37
N GLN A 175 38.75 26.78 -47.23
CA GLN A 175 38.96 27.41 -48.53
C GLN A 175 39.13 28.94 -48.46
N GLY A 176 39.14 29.52 -47.25
CA GLY A 176 39.37 30.94 -47.04
C GLY A 176 38.11 31.81 -47.12
N VAL A 177 36.91 31.22 -47.10
CA VAL A 177 35.66 32.00 -47.05
C VAL A 177 35.46 32.58 -45.64
N PRO A 178 35.45 33.91 -45.45
CA PRO A 178 35.49 34.54 -44.13
C PRO A 178 34.20 34.38 -43.32
N LEU A 179 33.07 34.13 -43.99
CA LEU A 179 31.76 33.87 -43.36
C LEU A 179 30.98 32.85 -44.20
N PRO A 180 31.21 31.54 -44.01
CA PRO A 180 30.46 30.54 -44.73
C PRO A 180 29.00 30.55 -44.25
N ILE A 181 28.07 30.53 -45.21
CA ILE A 181 26.63 30.41 -44.96
C ILE A 181 26.24 28.97 -45.31
N PRO A 182 25.34 28.32 -44.54
CA PRO A 182 24.85 27.00 -44.89
C PRO A 182 24.25 26.96 -46.30
N ASN A 183 24.46 25.85 -47.02
CA ASN A 183 23.88 25.66 -48.34
C ASN A 183 22.33 25.72 -48.27
N ALA A 184 21.69 26.48 -49.16
CA ALA A 184 20.22 26.56 -49.24
C ALA A 184 19.57 25.17 -49.36
N ALA A 185 20.13 24.30 -50.20
CA ALA A 185 19.63 22.92 -50.37
C ALA A 185 19.74 22.08 -49.08
N HIS A 186 20.70 22.40 -48.20
CA HIS A 186 20.81 21.74 -46.89
C HIS A 186 19.76 22.27 -45.91
N LEU A 187 19.48 23.58 -45.95
CA LEU A 187 18.46 24.23 -45.11
C LEU A 187 17.03 23.87 -45.54
N ASP A 188 16.78 23.61 -46.82
CA ASP A 188 15.44 23.20 -47.30
C ASP A 188 14.96 21.91 -46.63
N ARG A 189 15.90 21.04 -46.23
CA ARG A 189 15.63 19.78 -45.54
C ARG A 189 15.39 19.92 -44.03
N TYR A 190 15.63 21.10 -43.45
CA TYR A 190 15.38 21.35 -42.02
C TYR A 190 13.95 20.99 -41.60
N SER A 191 12.98 21.42 -42.42
CA SER A 191 11.56 21.20 -42.13
C SER A 191 11.19 19.72 -42.06
N GLU A 192 11.78 18.89 -42.92
CA GLU A 192 11.59 17.44 -42.94
C GLU A 192 12.06 16.79 -41.63
N TYR A 193 13.32 17.02 -41.24
CA TYR A 193 13.88 16.43 -40.01
C TYR A 193 13.17 16.94 -38.75
N TYR A 194 12.82 18.23 -38.71
CA TYR A 194 12.12 18.80 -37.56
C TYR A 194 10.68 18.28 -37.44
N GLN A 195 9.98 18.08 -38.57
CA GLN A 195 8.64 17.47 -38.57
C GLN A 195 8.66 16.04 -38.02
N GLU A 196 9.68 15.24 -38.34
CA GLU A 196 9.80 13.89 -37.78
C GLU A 196 10.03 13.92 -36.26
N VAL A 197 10.83 14.87 -35.75
CA VAL A 197 10.99 15.08 -34.30
C VAL A 197 9.66 15.47 -33.66
N LEU A 198 8.93 16.43 -34.25
CA LEU A 198 7.63 16.86 -33.72
C LEU A 198 6.60 15.73 -33.74
N ARG A 199 6.57 14.93 -34.81
CA ARG A 199 5.68 13.77 -34.91
C ARG A 199 5.95 12.75 -33.81
N ALA A 200 7.23 12.43 -33.56
CA ALA A 200 7.61 11.52 -32.49
C ALA A 200 7.29 12.10 -31.10
N LEU A 201 7.47 13.42 -30.92
CA LEU A 201 7.09 14.12 -29.69
C LEU A 201 5.58 14.08 -29.45
N THR A 202 4.75 14.34 -30.47
CA THR A 202 3.29 14.25 -30.35
C THR A 202 2.85 12.84 -29.95
N ALA A 203 3.44 11.80 -30.53
CA ALA A 203 3.13 10.41 -30.14
C ALA A 203 3.50 10.13 -28.66
N LEU A 204 4.61 10.70 -28.19
CA LEU A 204 5.02 10.62 -26.79
C LEU A 204 4.05 11.37 -25.86
N GLU A 205 3.61 12.57 -26.25
CA GLU A 205 2.61 13.36 -25.50
C GLU A 205 1.25 12.66 -25.43
N GLU A 206 0.82 12.00 -26.51
CA GLU A 206 -0.40 11.19 -26.53
C GLU A 206 -0.29 10.01 -25.56
N ALA A 207 0.81 9.26 -25.62
CA ALA A 207 1.06 8.16 -24.68
C ALA A 207 1.13 8.66 -23.21
N ALA A 208 1.75 9.81 -22.97
CA ALA A 208 1.79 10.45 -21.65
C ALA A 208 0.41 10.89 -21.17
N ARG A 209 -0.43 11.43 -22.05
CA ARG A 209 -1.80 11.82 -21.74
C ARG A 209 -2.66 10.62 -21.37
N ASP A 210 -2.53 9.52 -22.10
CA ASP A 210 -3.28 8.29 -21.81
C ASP A 210 -2.86 7.65 -20.49
N LEU A 211 -1.55 7.59 -20.22
CA LEU A 211 -1.05 7.15 -18.91
C LEU A 211 -1.53 8.09 -17.78
N GLY A 212 -1.47 9.41 -18.00
CA GLY A 212 -1.95 10.40 -17.04
C GLY A 212 -3.43 10.21 -16.70
N ARG A 213 -4.27 9.90 -17.69
CA ARG A 213 -5.70 9.57 -17.48
C ARG A 213 -5.89 8.31 -16.66
N GLN A 214 -5.13 7.24 -16.94
CA GLN A 214 -5.18 6.00 -16.17
C GLN A 214 -4.83 6.25 -14.70
N LEU A 215 -3.76 7.01 -14.45
CA LEU A 215 -3.33 7.35 -13.10
C LEU A 215 -4.38 8.16 -12.32
N ILE A 216 -5.24 8.93 -12.99
CA ILE A 216 -6.34 9.67 -12.35
C ILE A 216 -7.55 8.75 -12.06
N GLN A 217 -7.86 7.82 -12.96
CA GLN A 217 -9.01 6.91 -12.81
C GLN A 217 -8.81 5.84 -11.74
N ASP A 218 -7.57 5.43 -11.50
CA ASP A 218 -7.22 4.41 -10.51
C ASP A 218 -7.20 4.94 -9.05
N ASP A 219 -7.46 6.24 -8.85
CA ASP A 219 -7.57 6.84 -7.52
C ASP A 219 -8.92 6.44 -6.90
N PRO A 220 -8.96 5.54 -5.89
CA PRO A 220 -10.22 5.14 -5.29
C PRO A 220 -10.86 6.37 -4.65
N ALA A 221 -12.10 6.68 -5.07
CA ALA A 221 -12.87 7.76 -4.47
C ALA A 221 -12.77 7.67 -2.94
N PRO A 222 -12.52 8.78 -2.23
CA PRO A 222 -12.46 8.76 -0.78
C PRO A 222 -13.75 8.13 -0.27
N PHE A 223 -13.62 7.06 0.53
CA PHE A 223 -14.76 6.43 1.19
C PHE A 223 -15.45 7.50 2.04
N THR A 224 -16.50 8.12 1.49
CA THR A 224 -17.43 9.01 2.19
C THR A 224 -18.41 8.19 3.00
#